data_AF-A0A2W4RNI2-F1
#
_entry.id   AF-A0A2W4RNI2-F1
#
_cell.length_a   1.000
_cell.length_b   1.000
_cell.length_c   1.000
_cell.angle_alpha   90.00
_cell.angle_beta   90.00
_cell.angle_gamma   90.00
#
_symmetry.space_group_name_H-M   'P 1'
#
loop_
_entity.id
_entity.type
_entity.pdbx_description
1 polymer ?
#
loop_
_entity_poly.entity_id
_entity_poly.type
_entity_poly.pdbx_seq_one_letter_code
_entity_poly.pdbx_strand_id
1 'polypeptide(L)'
;MIGIGIAVGALLLVQTVLVLWASRRLDELSLLRERISRLADGLALLTDTTEAGLATMARELQQSTARPAPRTTTRGAVSRRVAAAARRGEPLSAIAGREALSESEVRLHLQIAEARRRQRAADAEAKG
;
A
#
# COMPACT_ATOMS: atom_id res chain seq x y z
N MET A 1 81.22 -14.96 0.32
CA MET A 1 80.41 -14.75 -0.91
C MET A 1 79.19 -15.67 -0.96
N ILE A 2 79.34 -17.00 -0.86
CA ILE A 2 78.22 -17.96 -0.96
C ILE A 2 77.12 -17.73 0.09
N GLY A 3 77.48 -17.48 1.36
CA GLY A 3 76.49 -17.23 2.43
C GLY A 3 75.64 -15.97 2.25
N ILE A 4 76.20 -14.91 1.64
CA ILE A 4 75.48 -13.67 1.35
C ILE A 4 74.45 -13.93 0.24
N GLY A 5 74.83 -14.69 -0.80
CA GLY A 5 73.91 -15.09 -1.86
C GLY A 5 72.73 -15.91 -1.37
N ILE A 6 72.97 -16.84 -0.43
CA ILE A 6 71.92 -17.64 0.21
C ILE A 6 70.97 -16.75 1.04
N ALA A 7 71.52 -15.82 1.83
CA ALA A 7 70.71 -14.93 2.65
C ALA A 7 69.83 -13.99 1.82
N VAL A 8 70.38 -13.41 0.75
CA VAL A 8 69.62 -12.56 -0.19
C VAL A 8 68.57 -13.37 -0.93
N GLY A 9 68.91 -14.59 -1.38
CA GLY A 9 67.96 -15.49 -2.03
C GLY A 9 66.80 -15.89 -1.12
N ALA A 10 67.09 -16.21 0.14
CA ALA A 10 66.06 -16.52 1.14
C ALA A 10 65.16 -15.31 1.42
N LEU A 11 65.74 -14.11 1.54
CA LEU A 11 64.98 -12.88 1.74
C LEU A 11 64.03 -12.61 0.57
N LEU A 12 64.51 -12.74 -0.67
CA LEU A 12 63.69 -12.58 -1.88
C LEU A 12 62.58 -13.61 -1.97
N LEU A 13 62.85 -14.86 -1.61
CA LEU A 13 61.85 -15.93 -1.53
C LEU A 13 60.75 -15.58 -0.52
N VAL A 14 61.14 -15.19 0.70
CA VAL A 14 60.19 -14.80 1.75
C VAL A 14 59.35 -13.60 1.31
N GLN A 15 59.99 -12.58 0.74
CA GLN A 15 59.29 -11.40 0.23
C GLN A 15 58.28 -11.77 -0.86
N THR A 16 58.67 -12.64 -1.80
CA THR A 16 57.81 -13.07 -2.90
C THR A 16 56.61 -13.85 -2.39
N VAL A 17 56.81 -14.75 -1.42
CA VAL A 17 55.73 -15.49 -0.75
C VAL A 17 54.78 -14.55 -0.01
N LEU A 18 55.31 -13.53 0.68
CA LEU A 18 54.50 -12.56 1.40
C LEU A 18 53.60 -11.75 0.46
N VAL A 19 54.15 -11.31 -0.69
CA VAL A 19 53.41 -10.57 -1.73
C VAL A 19 52.31 -11.45 -2.34
N LEU A 20 52.62 -12.71 -2.67
CA LEU A 20 51.62 -13.65 -3.20
C LEU A 20 50.50 -13.92 -2.19
N TRP A 21 50.84 -14.07 -0.92
CA TRP A 21 49.86 -14.26 0.15
C TRP A 21 48.95 -13.03 0.32
N ALA A 22 49.54 -11.84 0.36
CA ALA A 22 48.79 -10.58 0.46
C ALA A 22 47.89 -10.35 -0.75
N SER A 23 48.39 -10.62 -1.97
CA SER A 23 47.60 -10.51 -3.20
C SER A 23 46.38 -11.42 -3.16
N ARG A 24 46.55 -12.68 -2.75
CA ARG A 24 45.42 -13.62 -2.63
C ARG A 24 44.37 -13.15 -1.62
N ARG A 25 44.79 -12.53 -0.52
CA ARG A 25 43.87 -11.95 0.47
C ARG A 25 43.14 -10.72 -0.07
N LEU A 26 43.79 -9.91 -0.88
CA LEU A 26 43.17 -8.75 -1.53
C LEU A 26 42.15 -9.17 -2.59
N ASP A 27 42.39 -10.27 -3.30
CA ASP A 27 41.43 -10.82 -4.26
C ASP A 27 40.15 -11.33 -3.58
N GLU A 28 40.26 -11.91 -2.37
CA GLU A 28 39.07 -12.27 -1.58
C GLU A 28 38.25 -11.03 -1.18
N LEU A 29 38.92 -9.94 -0.81
CA LEU A 29 38.28 -8.67 -0.46
C LEU A 29 37.62 -7.99 -1.66
N SER A 30 38.22 -8.10 -2.86
CA SER A 30 37.65 -7.50 -4.08
C SER A 30 36.35 -8.20 -4.48
N LEU A 31 36.29 -9.54 -4.37
CA LEU A 31 35.06 -10.31 -4.58
C LEU A 31 33.96 -9.96 -3.57
N LEU A 32 34.34 -9.72 -2.31
CA LEU A 32 33.38 -9.32 -1.27
C LEU A 32 32.83 -7.90 -1.53
N ARG A 33 33.70 -6.97 -1.95
CA ARG A 33 33.32 -5.62 -2.31
C ARG A 33 32.36 -5.58 -3.50
N GLU A 34 32.63 -6.40 -4.52
CA GLU A 34 31.76 -6.55 -5.68
C GLU A 34 30.35 -7.05 -5.28
N ARG A 35 30.28 -8.06 -4.41
CA ARG A 35 29.01 -8.58 -3.89
C ARG A 35 28.24 -7.54 -3.09
N ILE A 36 28.92 -6.76 -2.24
CA ILE A 36 28.31 -5.67 -1.47
C ILE A 36 27.77 -4.59 -2.40
N SER A 37 28.51 -4.23 -3.45
CA SER A 37 28.06 -3.26 -4.45
C SER A 37 26.76 -3.73 -5.12
N ARG A 38 26.70 -5.00 -5.58
CA ARG A 38 25.49 -5.56 -6.19
C ARG A 38 24.30 -5.64 -5.24
N LEU A 39 24.55 -5.92 -3.96
CA LEU A 39 23.51 -5.91 -2.92
C LEU A 39 22.97 -4.49 -2.67
N ALA A 40 23.85 -3.49 -2.64
CA ALA A 40 23.45 -2.10 -2.49
C ALA A 40 22.62 -1.64 -3.70
N ASP A 41 23.03 -1.98 -4.92
CA ASP A 41 22.27 -1.67 -6.15
C ASP A 41 20.90 -2.35 -6.16
N GLY A 42 20.83 -3.62 -5.73
CA GLY A 42 19.58 -4.35 -5.60
C GLY A 42 18.65 -3.76 -4.54
N LEU A 43 19.19 -3.32 -3.41
CA LEU A 43 18.44 -2.63 -2.36
C LEU A 43 17.93 -1.26 -2.82
N ALA A 44 18.73 -0.52 -3.60
CA ALA A 44 18.29 0.73 -4.20
C ALA A 44 17.09 0.50 -5.13
N LEU A 45 17.17 -0.49 -6.03
CA LEU A 45 16.07 -0.85 -6.92
C LEU A 45 14.80 -1.28 -6.16
N LEU A 46 14.94 -2.10 -5.13
CA LEU A 46 13.81 -2.52 -4.27
C LEU A 46 13.20 -1.32 -3.53
N THR A 47 14.03 -0.39 -3.08
CA THR A 47 13.59 0.82 -2.39
C THR A 47 12.83 1.73 -3.36
N ASP A 48 13.37 2.00 -4.54
CA ASP A 48 12.72 2.81 -5.58
C ASP A 48 11.38 2.20 -6.02
N THR A 49 11.33 0.88 -6.21
CA THR A 49 10.07 0.20 -6.56
C THR A 49 9.07 0.18 -5.40
N THR A 50 9.54 0.07 -4.16
CA THR A 50 8.68 0.16 -2.97
C THR A 50 8.15 1.58 -2.79
N GLU A 51 8.98 2.61 -3.00
CA GLU A 51 8.57 4.01 -2.97
C GLU A 51 7.52 4.29 -4.05
N ALA A 52 7.76 3.83 -5.29
CA ALA A 52 6.80 3.98 -6.39
C ALA A 52 5.47 3.24 -6.11
N GLY A 53 5.54 2.02 -5.56
CA GLY A 53 4.36 1.24 -5.17
C GLY A 53 3.54 1.92 -4.07
N LEU A 54 4.22 2.40 -3.02
CA LEU A 54 3.59 3.13 -1.91
C LEU A 54 3.01 4.46 -2.36
N ALA A 55 3.70 5.22 -3.22
CA ALA A 55 3.21 6.47 -3.77
C ALA A 55 1.94 6.25 -4.62
N THR A 56 1.90 5.15 -5.38
CA THR A 56 0.72 4.75 -6.16
C THR A 56 -0.44 4.40 -5.23
N MET A 57 -0.21 3.60 -4.18
CA MET A 57 -1.25 3.28 -3.20
C MET A 57 -1.76 4.52 -2.46
N ALA A 58 -0.87 5.43 -2.07
CA ALA A 58 -1.26 6.68 -1.43
C ALA A 58 -2.15 7.54 -2.36
N ARG A 59 -1.82 7.61 -3.65
CA ARG A 59 -2.65 8.29 -4.66
C ARG A 59 -4.01 7.62 -4.84
N GLU A 60 -4.07 6.29 -4.88
CA GLU A 60 -5.33 5.55 -4.97
C GLU A 60 -6.19 5.76 -3.72
N LEU A 61 -5.61 5.74 -2.53
CA LEU A 61 -6.31 6.04 -1.27
C LEU A 61 -6.82 7.48 -1.23
N GLN A 62 -6.03 8.44 -1.72
CA GLN A 62 -6.46 9.81 -1.87
C GLN A 62 -7.57 9.93 -2.90
N GLN A 63 -7.51 9.24 -4.04
CA GLN A 63 -8.57 9.25 -5.04
C GLN A 63 -9.84 8.55 -4.54
N SER A 64 -9.74 7.45 -3.80
CA SER A 64 -10.91 6.79 -3.19
C SER A 64 -11.56 7.66 -2.12
N THR A 65 -10.74 8.44 -1.40
CA THR A 65 -11.21 9.38 -0.36
C THR A 65 -11.74 10.69 -0.97
N ALA A 66 -11.08 11.19 -2.01
CA ALA A 66 -11.37 12.45 -2.69
C ALA A 66 -12.35 12.30 -3.84
N ARG A 67 -12.74 11.08 -4.23
CA ARG A 67 -13.89 10.87 -5.11
C ARG A 67 -15.14 11.03 -4.24
N PRO A 68 -15.83 12.18 -4.25
CA PRO A 68 -17.19 12.20 -3.77
C PRO A 68 -17.92 11.13 -4.57
N ALA A 69 -18.50 10.15 -3.87
CA ALA A 69 -19.40 9.18 -4.50
C ALA A 69 -20.30 9.96 -5.47
N PRO A 70 -20.37 9.56 -6.77
CA PRO A 70 -21.21 10.26 -7.72
C PRO A 70 -22.58 10.41 -7.08
N ARG A 71 -23.02 11.66 -6.87
CA ARG A 71 -24.21 11.98 -6.07
C ARG A 71 -25.42 11.34 -6.75
N THR A 72 -25.73 10.10 -6.37
CA THR A 72 -26.97 9.64 -5.76
C THR A 72 -28.29 10.21 -6.31
N THR A 73 -28.39 10.61 -7.57
CA THR A 73 -29.70 10.93 -8.17
C THR A 73 -30.55 9.65 -8.20
N THR A 74 -29.99 8.55 -8.70
CA THR A 74 -30.68 7.25 -8.74
C THR A 74 -30.87 6.65 -7.35
N ARG A 75 -29.81 6.51 -6.54
CA ARG A 75 -29.91 5.91 -5.18
C ARG A 75 -30.70 6.80 -4.20
N GLY A 76 -30.69 8.11 -4.37
CA GLY A 76 -31.54 9.05 -3.62
C GLY A 76 -33.01 9.02 -4.05
N ALA A 77 -33.29 8.74 -5.32
CA ALA A 77 -34.66 8.50 -5.81
C ALA A 77 -35.20 7.16 -5.30
N VAL A 78 -34.41 6.09 -5.38
CA VAL A 78 -34.75 4.76 -4.82
C VAL A 78 -35.03 4.87 -3.31
N SER A 79 -34.15 5.51 -2.55
CA SER A 79 -34.35 5.72 -1.11
C SER A 79 -35.66 6.45 -0.79
N ARG A 80 -36.05 7.43 -1.63
CA ARG A 80 -37.31 8.18 -1.46
C ARG A 80 -38.52 7.31 -1.80
N ARG A 81 -38.46 6.51 -2.86
CA ARG A 81 -39.55 5.59 -3.25
C ARG A 81 -39.76 4.49 -2.22
N VAL A 82 -38.68 3.89 -1.72
CA VAL A 82 -38.70 2.90 -0.63
C VAL A 82 -39.33 3.50 0.64
N ALA A 83 -38.90 4.70 1.04
CA ALA A 83 -39.46 5.37 2.21
C ALA A 83 -40.95 5.74 2.04
N ALA A 84 -41.38 6.13 0.84
CA ALA A 84 -42.78 6.41 0.54
C ALA A 84 -43.64 5.14 0.54
N ALA A 85 -43.12 4.03 0.02
CA ALA A 85 -43.79 2.74 0.01
C ALA A 85 -43.98 2.16 1.41
N ALA A 86 -42.94 2.23 2.25
CA ALA A 86 -43.03 1.80 3.64
C ALA A 86 -44.03 2.66 4.45
N ARG A 87 -44.10 3.98 4.18
CA ARG A 87 -45.11 4.86 4.80
C ARG A 87 -46.55 4.51 4.40
N ARG A 88 -46.76 3.91 3.24
CA ARG A 88 -48.07 3.41 2.79
C ARG A 88 -48.43 2.05 3.41
N GLY A 89 -47.56 1.47 4.24
CA GLY A 89 -47.78 0.18 4.89
C GLY A 89 -47.52 -1.03 3.98
N GLU A 90 -46.82 -0.85 2.86
CA GLU A 90 -46.46 -1.99 1.99
C GLU A 90 -45.47 -2.93 2.70
N PRO A 91 -45.63 -4.26 2.58
CA PRO A 91 -44.72 -5.23 3.21
C PRO A 91 -43.33 -5.15 2.57
N LEU A 92 -42.28 -5.36 3.38
CA LEU A 92 -40.88 -5.19 2.94
C LEU A 92 -40.54 -6.08 1.74
N SER A 93 -41.08 -7.29 1.68
CA SER A 93 -40.90 -8.24 0.57
C SER A 93 -41.48 -7.71 -0.75
N ALA A 94 -42.63 -7.03 -0.72
CA ALA A 94 -43.23 -6.42 -1.92
C ALA A 94 -42.40 -5.22 -2.41
N ILE A 95 -41.85 -4.43 -1.49
CA ILE A 95 -40.97 -3.30 -1.82
C ILE A 95 -39.66 -3.81 -2.43
N ALA A 96 -39.07 -4.85 -1.82
CA ALA A 96 -37.86 -5.53 -2.30
C ALA A 96 -38.06 -6.06 -3.73
N GLY A 97 -39.17 -6.76 -3.98
CA GLY A 97 -39.53 -7.25 -5.31
C GLY A 97 -39.72 -6.13 -6.36
N ARG A 98 -40.41 -5.04 -6.00
CA ARG A 98 -40.70 -3.93 -6.93
C ARG A 98 -39.45 -3.10 -7.30
N GLU A 99 -38.55 -2.87 -6.35
CA GLU A 99 -37.35 -2.06 -6.58
C GLU A 99 -36.11 -2.92 -6.94
N ALA A 100 -36.27 -4.24 -7.09
CA ALA A 100 -35.20 -5.20 -7.33
C ALA A 100 -34.07 -5.11 -6.28
N LEU A 101 -34.44 -4.98 -5.01
CA LEU A 101 -33.54 -4.85 -3.86
C LEU A 101 -33.69 -6.05 -2.93
N SER A 102 -32.67 -6.32 -2.10
CA SER A 102 -32.82 -7.26 -0.99
C SER A 102 -33.63 -6.64 0.17
N GLU A 103 -34.32 -7.45 0.97
CA GLU A 103 -35.06 -6.97 2.15
C GLU A 103 -34.15 -6.23 3.15
N SER A 104 -32.91 -6.71 3.30
CA SER A 104 -31.88 -6.09 4.13
C SER A 104 -31.50 -4.69 3.62
N GLU A 105 -31.43 -4.51 2.30
CA GLU A 105 -31.15 -3.22 1.67
C GLU A 105 -32.33 -2.25 1.80
N VAL A 106 -33.57 -2.75 1.70
CA VAL A 106 -34.77 -1.97 2.03
C VAL A 106 -34.74 -1.47 3.48
N ARG A 107 -34.37 -2.34 4.43
CA ARG A 107 -34.24 -1.98 5.86
C ARG A 107 -33.16 -0.91 6.07
N LEU A 108 -32.02 -1.03 5.40
CA LEU A 108 -30.95 -0.03 5.42
C LEU A 108 -31.44 1.33 4.90
N HIS A 109 -32.16 1.35 3.77
CA HIS A 109 -32.72 2.58 3.22
C HIS A 109 -33.72 3.27 4.18
N LEU A 110 -34.51 2.49 4.93
CA LEU A 110 -35.42 3.02 5.93
C LEU A 110 -34.68 3.64 7.12
N GLN A 111 -33.65 2.97 7.64
CA GLN A 111 -32.83 3.49 8.73
C GLN A 111 -32.13 4.80 8.33
N ILE A 112 -31.58 4.88 7.13
CA ILE A 112 -30.96 6.10 6.59
C ILE A 112 -31.99 7.23 6.45
N ALA A 113 -33.19 6.92 5.96
CA ALA A 113 -34.27 7.91 5.82
C ALA A 113 -34.81 8.41 7.17
N GLU A 114 -34.76 7.58 8.21
CA GLU A 114 -35.13 7.96 9.57
C GLU A 114 -34.05 8.80 10.26
N ALA A 115 -32.78 8.41 10.16
CA ALA A 115 -31.64 9.18 10.66
C ALA A 115 -31.62 10.61 10.07
N ARG A 116 -31.83 10.75 8.75
CA ARG A 116 -31.95 12.06 8.09
C ARG A 116 -33.12 12.89 8.58
N ARG A 117 -34.24 12.26 8.97
CA ARG A 117 -35.40 12.98 9.52
C ARG A 117 -35.11 13.50 10.92
N ARG A 118 -34.51 12.68 11.78
CA ARG A 118 -34.11 13.09 13.13
C ARG A 118 -33.12 14.26 13.09
N GLN A 119 -32.15 14.19 12.17
CA GLN A 119 -31.18 15.27 12.01
C GLN A 119 -31.84 16.59 11.56
N ARG A 120 -32.79 16.55 10.62
CA ARG A 120 -33.54 17.76 10.21
C ARG A 120 -34.42 18.33 11.32
N ALA A 121 -34.98 17.48 12.18
CA ALA A 121 -35.76 17.94 13.34
C ALA A 121 -34.85 18.67 14.34
N ALA A 122 -33.69 18.09 14.65
CA ALA A 122 -32.68 18.72 15.51
C ALA A 122 -32.17 20.05 14.92
N ASP A 123 -31.93 20.10 13.60
CA ASP A 123 -31.50 21.33 12.92
C ASP A 123 -32.58 22.43 12.93
N ALA A 124 -33.86 22.05 12.98
CA ALA A 124 -34.98 22.99 13.07
C ALA A 124 -35.17 23.51 14.50
N GLU A 125 -35.00 22.65 15.51
CA GLU A 125 -35.00 23.03 16.93
C GLU A 125 -33.82 23.93 17.29
N ALA A 126 -32.66 23.77 16.65
CA ALA A 126 -31.50 24.64 16.86
C ALA A 126 -31.62 26.03 16.19
N LYS A 127 -32.62 26.23 15.32
CA LYS A 127 -32.81 27.47 14.54
C LYS A 127 -34.07 28.25 14.92
N GLY A 128 -35.00 27.64 15.66
CA GLY A 128 -36.19 28.29 16.22
C GLY A 128 -35.90 28.87 17.59
#